data_AF-A0A5K1FA15-F1
#
_entry.id   AF-A0A5K1FA15-F1
#
_cell.length_a   1.000
_cell.length_b   1.000
_cell.length_c   1.000
_cell.angle_alpha   90.00
_cell.angle_beta   90.00
_cell.angle_gamma   90.00
#
_symmetry.space_group_name_H-M   'P 1'
#
loop_
_entity.id
_entity.type
_entity.pdbx_description
1 polymer ?
#
loop_
_entity_poly.entity_id
_entity_poly.type
_entity_poly.pdbx_seq_one_letter_code
_entity_poly.pdbx_strand_id
1 'polypeptide(L)'
;IGQGTYSNVYKAKDLVTGEIVALKKVRFDNLEPESVRFMAREILVLRRLDHPNVVKLEGLVTSRMSCSLYLVFQYMEHDLAGLAACPGIEFTEPQ
;
A
#
# COMPACT_ATOMS: atom_id res chain seq x y z
N ILE A 1 -9.14 -3.06 3.39
CA ILE A 1 -9.47 -2.92 1.94
C ILE A 1 -8.86 -4.03 1.10
N GLY A 2 -7.77 -4.65 1.52
CA GLY A 2 -7.26 -5.84 0.84
C GLY A 2 -6.34 -6.66 1.75
N GLN A 3 -6.17 -7.93 1.40
CA GLN A 3 -5.17 -8.81 1.99
C GLN A 3 -4.22 -9.24 0.88
N GLY A 4 -2.95 -8.85 1.01
CA GLY A 4 -1.89 -9.39 0.18
C GLY A 4 -1.26 -10.61 0.83
N THR A 5 -0.41 -11.32 0.08
CA THR A 5 0.30 -12.53 0.55
C THR A 5 1.07 -12.29 1.86
N TYR A 6 1.69 -11.11 1.99
CA TYR A 6 2.54 -10.74 3.13
C TYR A 6 2.09 -9.47 3.86
N SER A 7 0.87 -9.00 3.61
CA SER A 7 0.43 -7.72 4.18
C SER A 7 -1.08 -7.59 4.28
N ASN A 8 -1.51 -6.74 5.21
CA ASN A 8 -2.90 -6.30 5.29
C ASN A 8 -2.97 -4.83 4.93
N VAL A 9 -3.94 -4.45 4.10
CA VAL A 9 -4.14 -3.05 3.70
C VAL A 9 -5.41 -2.52 4.35
N TYR A 10 -5.25 -1.42 5.09
CA TYR A 10 -6.32 -0.74 5.80
C TYR A 10 -6.61 0.62 5.14
N LYS A 11 -7.88 1.02 5.09
CA LYS A 11 -8.26 2.40 4.80
C LYS A 11 -8.19 3.17 6.12
N ALA A 12 -7.53 4.31 6.11
CA ALA A 12 -7.39 5.17 7.27
C ALA A 12 -7.60 6.63 6.89
N LYS A 13 -7.75 7.47 7.91
CA LYS A 13 -7.82 8.92 7.76
C LYS A 13 -6.65 9.54 8.49
N ASP A 14 -5.87 10.36 7.80
CA ASP A 14 -4.89 11.23 8.45
C ASP A 14 -5.65 12.26 9.29
N LEU A 15 -5.33 12.32 10.60
CA LEU A 15 -6.03 13.21 11.53
C LEU A 15 -5.54 14.67 11.46
N VAL A 16 -4.37 14.91 10.87
CA VAL A 16 -3.79 16.24 10.69
C VAL A 16 -4.29 16.86 9.39
N THR A 17 -4.18 16.15 8.28
CA THR A 17 -4.60 16.67 6.95
C THR A 17 -6.08 16.41 6.65
N GLY A 18 -6.68 15.40 7.30
CA GLY A 18 -8.03 14.95 7.01
C GLY A 18 -8.13 14.02 5.79
N GLU A 19 -7.02 13.73 5.12
CA GLU A 19 -7.00 12.93 3.89
C GLU A 19 -7.21 11.44 4.15
N ILE A 20 -7.81 10.76 3.17
CA ILE A 20 -8.01 9.32 3.20
C ILE A 20 -6.77 8.63 2.61
N VAL A 21 -6.18 7.72 3.38
CA VAL A 21 -4.94 7.02 3.02
C VAL A 21 -5.09 5.51 3.11
N ALA A 22 -4.23 4.79 2.41
CA ALA A 22 -4.09 3.34 2.51
C ALA A 22 -2.86 3.00 3.37
N LEU A 23 -3.06 2.23 4.44
CA LEU A 23 -2.00 1.73 5.32
C LEU A 23 -1.73 0.26 5.02
N LYS A 24 -0.59 -0.04 4.40
CA LYS A 24 -0.12 -1.42 4.19
C LYS A 24 0.71 -1.85 5.41
N LYS A 25 0.11 -2.66 6.28
CA LYS A 25 0.81 -3.30 7.40
C LYS A 25 1.64 -4.46 6.86
N VAL A 26 2.96 -4.32 6.92
CA VAL A 26 3.89 -5.35 6.46
C VAL A 26 4.01 -6.42 7.54
N ARG A 27 3.84 -7.69 7.17
CA ARG A 27 4.18 -8.83 8.04
C ARG A 27 5.63 -9.20 7.73
N PHE A 28 6.51 -9.01 8.70
CA PHE A 28 7.90 -9.45 8.61
C PHE A 28 8.32 -10.03 9.96
N ASP A 29 9.21 -11.01 9.93
CA ASP A 29 9.85 -11.52 11.12
C ASP A 29 11.14 -10.71 11.35
N ASN A 30 11.21 -10.04 12.50
CA ASN A 30 12.36 -9.21 12.87
C ASN A 30 13.57 -10.04 13.33
N LEU A 31 13.37 -11.33 13.62
CA LEU A 31 14.44 -12.26 13.96
C LEU A 31 15.03 -12.94 12.71
N GLU A 32 14.35 -12.86 11.56
CA GLU A 32 14.79 -13.45 10.30
C GLU A 32 15.44 -12.39 9.39
N PRO A 33 16.78 -12.44 9.17
CA PRO A 33 17.48 -11.42 8.38
C PRO A 33 17.01 -11.30 6.93
N GLU A 34 16.50 -12.39 6.33
CA GLU A 34 15.98 -12.39 4.97
C GLU A 34 14.67 -11.62 4.85
N SER A 35 13.76 -11.79 5.81
CA SER A 35 12.51 -11.05 5.90
C SER A 35 12.76 -9.54 5.99
N VAL A 36 13.71 -9.14 6.83
CA VAL A 36 14.12 -7.74 6.99
C VAL A 36 14.74 -7.19 5.69
N ARG A 37 15.62 -7.95 5.02
CA ARG A 37 16.21 -7.55 3.74
C ARG A 37 15.18 -7.37 2.64
N PHE A 38 14.21 -8.28 2.55
CA PHE A 38 13.13 -8.20 1.58
C PHE A 38 12.31 -6.93 1.78
N MET A 39 11.91 -6.65 3.03
CA MET A 39 11.16 -5.45 3.40
C MET A 39 11.96 -4.17 3.10
N ALA A 40 13.24 -4.12 3.49
CA ALA A 40 14.10 -2.97 3.26
C ALA A 40 14.25 -2.67 1.76
N ARG A 41 14.37 -3.71 0.92
CA ARG A 41 14.43 -3.57 -0.54
C ARG A 41 13.14 -2.98 -1.11
N GLU A 42 11.98 -3.46 -0.66
CA GLU A 42 10.68 -2.94 -1.12
C GLU A 42 10.56 -1.44 -0.81
N ILE A 43 10.89 -1.02 0.42
CA ILE A 43 10.88 0.39 0.81
C ILE A 43 11.86 1.22 -0.01
N LEU A 44 13.08 0.71 -0.23
CA LEU A 44 14.11 1.44 -0.97
C LEU A 44 13.68 1.70 -2.42
N VAL A 45 13.04 0.72 -3.06
CA VAL A 45 12.50 0.86 -4.42
C VAL A 45 11.36 1.87 -4.41
N LEU A 46 10.37 1.71 -3.53
CA LEU A 46 9.20 2.59 -3.46
C LEU A 46 9.58 4.05 -3.17
N ARG A 47 10.61 4.30 -2.36
CA ARG A 47 11.11 5.67 -2.09
C ARG A 47 11.73 6.36 -3.31
N ARG A 48 12.15 5.60 -4.32
CA ARG A 48 12.77 6.14 -5.54
C ARG A 48 11.78 6.29 -6.70
N LEU A 49 10.57 5.74 -6.56
CA LEU A 49 9.54 5.81 -7.58
C LEU A 49 8.74 7.09 -7.39
N ASP A 50 8.87 8.00 -8.34
CA ASP A 50 8.10 9.25 -8.42
C ASP A 50 7.61 9.41 -9.86
N HIS A 51 6.41 8.90 -10.14
CA HIS A 51 5.82 8.89 -11.47
C HIS A 51 4.30 8.92 -11.37
N PRO A 52 3.58 9.68 -12.24
CA PRO A 52 2.12 9.82 -12.16
C PRO A 52 1.34 8.51 -12.25
N ASN A 53 1.90 7.48 -12.89
CA ASN A 53 1.26 6.16 -13.03
C ASN A 53 1.80 5.10 -12.05
N VAL A 54 2.57 5.48 -11.05
CA VAL A 54 3.10 4.56 -10.03
C VAL A 54 2.67 5.07 -8.66
N VAL A 55 2.12 4.19 -7.82
CA VAL A 55 1.67 4.60 -6.48
C VAL A 55 2.88 5.04 -5.65
N LYS A 56 2.76 6.24 -5.06
CA LYS A 56 3.82 6.85 -4.28
C LYS A 56 3.76 6.41 -2.82
N LEU A 57 4.93 6.12 -2.25
CA LEU A 57 5.08 5.92 -0.81
C LEU A 57 5.13 7.30 -0.13
N GLU A 58 4.03 7.69 0.49
CA GLU A 58 3.89 8.97 1.19
C GLU A 58 4.66 8.98 2.52
N GLY A 59 4.77 7.82 3.17
CA GLY A 59 5.42 7.76 4.47
C GLY A 59 5.56 6.37 5.06
N LEU A 60 6.24 6.33 6.20
CA LEU A 60 6.41 5.14 7.04
C LEU A 60 5.86 5.45 8.43
N VAL A 61 5.07 4.54 8.98
CA VAL A 61 4.59 4.61 10.36
C VAL A 61 5.01 3.35 11.09
N THR A 62 5.53 3.50 12.31
CA THR A 62 5.93 2.39 13.16
C THR A 62 5.19 2.43 14.49
N SER A 63 4.77 1.26 14.97
CA SER A 63 4.20 1.12 16.30
C SER A 63 5.30 0.78 17.30
N ARG A 64 5.44 1.60 18.35
CA ARG A 64 6.41 1.38 19.44
C ARG A 64 6.11 0.13 20.28
N MET A 65 4.86 -0.34 20.30
CA MET A 65 4.44 -1.47 21.14
C MET A 65 4.48 -2.82 20.43
N SER A 66 4.35 -2.83 19.09
CA SER A 66 4.10 -4.07 18.34
C SER A 66 5.11 -4.34 17.23
N CYS A 67 6.22 -3.58 17.17
CA CYS A 67 7.24 -3.61 16.11
C CYS A 67 6.64 -3.61 14.69
N SER A 68 5.42 -3.11 14.53
CA SER A 68 4.67 -3.20 13.28
C SER A 68 5.02 -2.01 12.41
N LEU A 69 5.34 -2.29 11.15
CA LEU A 69 5.64 -1.29 10.13
C LEU A 69 4.46 -1.14 9.17
N TYR A 70 4.11 0.12 8.92
CA TYR A 70 3.05 0.51 8.01
C TYR A 70 3.64 1.40 6.93
N LEU A 71 3.37 1.03 5.68
CA LEU A 71 3.66 1.86 4.52
C LEU A 71 2.40 2.67 4.20
N VAL A 72 2.55 4.00 4.07
CA VAL A 72 1.44 4.91 3.79
C VAL A 72 1.41 5.21 2.29
N PHE A 73 0.24 5.03 1.68
CA PHE A 73 -0.01 5.33 0.28
C PHE A 73 -1.28 6.18 0.15
N GLN A 74 -1.42 6.88 -0.97
CA GLN A 74 -2.69 7.45 -1.37
C GLN A 74 -3.74 6.33 -1.50
N TYR A 75 -4.94 6.57 -1.00
CA TYR A 75 -6.05 5.64 -1.17
C TYR A 75 -6.60 5.73 -2.61
N MET A 76 -6.71 4.58 -3.26
CA MET A 76 -7.41 4.43 -4.54
C MET A 76 -8.78 3.82 -4.28
N GLU A 77 -9.83 4.41 -4.87
CA GLU A 77 -11.21 3.95 -4.66
C GLU A 77 -11.47 2.59 -5.31
N HIS A 78 -10.78 2.34 -6.42
CA HIS A 78 -10.99 1.16 -7.25
C HIS A 78 -9.66 0.52 -7.64
N ASP A 79 -9.70 -0.79 -7.85
CA ASP A 79 -8.70 -1.52 -8.62
C ASP A 79 -9.34 -2.06 -9.91
N LEU A 80 -8.51 -2.39 -10.89
CA LEU A 80 -9.00 -2.81 -12.20
C LEU A 80 -9.79 -4.13 -12.13
N ALA A 81 -9.41 -5.04 -11.23
CA ALA A 81 -10.10 -6.31 -11.05
C ALA A 81 -11.53 -6.09 -10.54
N GLY A 82 -11.73 -5.18 -9.59
CA GLY A 82 -13.02 -4.78 -9.05
C GLY A 82 -13.87 -4.04 -10.08
N LEU A 83 -13.27 -3.17 -10.90
CA LEU A 83 -13.99 -2.50 -12.00
C LEU A 83 -14.45 -3.52 -13.06
N ALA A 84 -13.57 -4.45 -13.45
CA ALA A 84 -13.88 -5.47 -14.45
C ALA A 84 -14.93 -6.49 -13.97
N ALA A 85 -15.04 -6.72 -12.67
CA ALA A 85 -16.05 -7.60 -12.10
C ALA A 85 -17.41 -6.90 -11.89
N CYS A 86 -17.52 -5.59 -12.10
CA CYS A 86 -18.74 -4.82 -11.84
C CYS A 86 -19.71 -4.90 -13.05
N PRO A 87 -20.88 -5.54 -12.92
CA PRO A 87 -21.86 -5.57 -14.00
C PRO A 87 -22.44 -4.17 -14.18
N GLY A 88 -22.08 -3.52 -15.30
CA GLY A 88 -22.47 -2.14 -15.63
C GLY A 88 -21.29 -1.23 -15.98
N ILE A 89 -20.06 -1.70 -15.80
CA ILE A 89 -18.86 -1.01 -16.32
C ILE A 89 -18.45 -1.68 -17.63
N GLU A 90 -18.52 -0.93 -18.73
CA GLU A 90 -18.01 -1.34 -20.04
C GLU A 90 -16.76 -0.52 -20.39
N PHE A 91 -15.68 -1.20 -20.77
CA PHE A 91 -14.46 -0.55 -21.24
C PHE A 91 -14.51 -0.38 -22.76
N THR A 92 -14.11 0.79 -23.26
CA THR A 92 -13.99 1.05 -24.69
C THR A 92 -12.68 0.51 -25.25
N GLU A 93 -12.64 0.19 -26.55
CA GLU A 93 -11.39 -0.15 -27.22
C GLU A 93 -10.44 1.05 -27.29
N PRO A 94 -9.10 0.84 -27.30
CA PRO A 94 -8.14 1.91 -27.52
C PRO A 94 -8.35 2.55 -28.89
N GLN A 95 -8.34 3.89 -28.94
CA GLN A 95 -8.38 4.66 -30.20
C GLN A 95 -7.01 4.71 -30.87
#